data_AF-A0A7C8CZB2-F1
#
_entry.id   AF-A0A7C8CZB2-F1
#
_cell.length_a   1.000
_cell.length_b   1.000
_cell.length_c   1.000
_cell.angle_alpha   90.00
_cell.angle_beta   90.00
_cell.angle_gamma   90.00
#
_symmetry.space_group_name_H-M   'P 1'
#
loop_
_entity.id
_entity.type
_entity.pdbx_description
1 polymer ?
#
loop_
_entity_poly.entity_id
_entity_poly.type
_entity_poly.pdbx_seq_one_letter_code
_entity_poly.pdbx_strand_id
1 'polypeptide(L)'
;MSSDIAASDDENETRSKGTGGCLKALGCGCAGLILLCVLGTWLANRWMPFLGRNFEFAEHYHLAEDRTSHGDAFFFGQDVVLDGVLDGDLSMMGEKLEVNGTIEGDVVFLGARLRNIGTINGDLRFTGERCRIEGTVTGDVDFTGEELIIAPGGLVQGNLEMLGDTFTNEGTVEGSINGATTQ
;
A
#
# COMPACT_ATOMS: atom_id res chain seq x y z
N MET A 1 -76.06 -36.40 -19.24
CA MET A 1 -75.43 -35.10 -18.93
C MET A 1 -74.33 -35.44 -17.91
N SER A 2 -73.19 -36.00 -18.32
CA SER A 2 -72.10 -35.37 -19.10
C SER A 2 -71.74 -34.01 -18.48
N SER A 3 -70.52 -33.71 -18.04
CA SER A 3 -69.25 -34.45 -18.17
C SER A 3 -68.22 -33.81 -17.23
N ASP A 4 -67.29 -34.63 -16.77
CA ASP A 4 -65.84 -34.38 -16.61
C ASP A 4 -65.36 -33.10 -15.90
N ILE A 5 -64.51 -33.28 -14.89
CA ILE A 5 -63.05 -33.19 -15.08
C ILE A 5 -62.33 -33.71 -13.84
N ALA A 6 -61.42 -34.65 -14.11
CA ALA A 6 -60.45 -35.23 -13.20
C ALA A 6 -59.21 -34.33 -13.06
N ALA A 7 -58.56 -34.38 -11.90
CA ALA A 7 -57.12 -34.64 -11.76
C ALA A 7 -56.76 -34.53 -10.27
N SER A 8 -56.60 -35.69 -9.65
CA SER A 8 -55.93 -35.93 -8.39
C SER A 8 -54.49 -36.32 -8.70
N ASP A 9 -53.51 -35.60 -8.15
CA ASP A 9 -52.13 -36.07 -8.06
C ASP A 9 -51.68 -35.96 -6.59
N ASP A 10 -51.64 -37.15 -5.98
CA ASP A 10 -50.55 -37.71 -5.19
C ASP A 10 -50.02 -37.00 -3.93
N GLU A 11 -50.39 -37.63 -2.82
CA GLU A 11 -49.53 -37.91 -1.67
C GLU A 11 -48.17 -38.49 -2.08
N ASN A 12 -47.11 -38.23 -1.29
CA ASN A 12 -46.14 -39.22 -0.75
C ASN A 12 -44.91 -38.45 -0.20
N GLU A 13 -44.85 -38.17 1.11
CA GLU A 13 -44.00 -38.90 2.07
C GLU A 13 -42.48 -38.70 1.81
N THR A 14 -41.71 -38.05 2.67
CA THR A 14 -41.19 -38.68 3.89
C THR A 14 -40.41 -37.66 4.75
N ARG A 15 -40.93 -37.42 5.96
CA ARG A 15 -40.24 -37.62 7.25
C ARG A 15 -38.70 -37.45 7.29
N SER A 16 -38.24 -36.38 7.94
CA SER A 16 -37.07 -36.42 8.83
C SER A 16 -37.31 -35.48 10.01
N LYS A 17 -38.00 -35.95 11.05
CA LYS A 17 -37.43 -36.17 12.39
C LYS A 17 -36.39 -35.14 12.80
N GLY A 18 -36.77 -34.28 13.74
CA GLY A 18 -35.85 -33.41 14.44
C GLY A 18 -34.79 -34.18 15.21
N THR A 19 -33.63 -33.57 15.39
CA THR A 19 -32.82 -33.71 16.59
C THR A 19 -32.03 -32.41 16.77
N GLY A 20 -31.98 -31.90 17.99
CA GLY A 20 -31.38 -30.61 18.31
C GLY A 20 -29.88 -30.55 17.98
N GLY A 21 -29.44 -29.31 17.75
CA GLY A 21 -28.03 -28.96 17.61
C GLY A 21 -27.91 -27.45 17.70
N CYS A 22 -27.73 -26.94 18.91
CA CYS A 22 -27.25 -25.59 19.15
C CYS A 22 -25.87 -25.45 18.47
N LEU A 23 -25.80 -24.74 17.35
CA LEU A 23 -24.53 -24.40 16.71
C LEU A 23 -24.58 -22.94 16.25
N LYS A 24 -23.83 -22.10 16.97
CA LYS A 24 -23.59 -20.70 16.68
C LYS A 24 -22.99 -20.56 15.27
N ALA A 25 -23.53 -19.70 14.42
CA ALA A 25 -22.85 -19.24 13.21
C ALA A 25 -23.32 -17.82 12.82
N LEU A 26 -22.32 -17.00 12.48
CA LEU A 26 -22.36 -15.59 12.13
C LEU A 26 -23.23 -15.30 10.90
N GLY A 27 -23.78 -14.08 10.81
CA GLY A 27 -24.44 -13.58 9.60
C GLY A 27 -24.96 -12.14 9.68
N CYS A 28 -24.15 -11.20 10.18
CA CYS A 28 -24.43 -9.75 10.09
C CYS A 28 -23.28 -9.11 9.31
N GLY A 29 -23.44 -8.90 7.99
CA GLY A 29 -22.32 -8.46 7.15
C GLY A 29 -22.68 -7.74 5.84
N CYS A 30 -23.96 -7.46 5.55
CA CYS A 30 -24.32 -6.87 4.25
C CYS A 30 -24.85 -5.43 4.34
N ALA A 31 -25.34 -4.99 5.50
CA ALA A 31 -25.94 -3.65 5.65
C ALA A 31 -24.90 -2.53 5.83
N GLY A 32 -23.72 -2.84 6.38
CA GLY A 32 -22.64 -1.85 6.58
C GLY A 32 -21.91 -1.48 5.28
N LEU A 33 -21.78 -2.41 4.34
CA LEU A 33 -21.02 -2.20 3.11
C LEU A 33 -21.74 -1.24 2.13
N ILE A 34 -23.06 -1.33 2.07
CA ILE A 34 -23.86 -0.47 1.17
C ILE A 34 -23.85 0.98 1.65
N LEU A 35 -23.84 1.20 2.97
CA LEU A 35 -23.81 2.54 3.55
C LEU A 35 -22.44 3.19 3.39
N LEU A 36 -21.35 2.41 3.44
CA LEU A 36 -19.99 2.88 3.18
C LEU A 36 -19.78 3.22 1.70
N CYS A 37 -20.38 2.47 0.78
CA CYS A 37 -20.36 2.79 -0.65
C CYS A 37 -21.18 4.05 -0.96
N VAL A 38 -22.41 4.20 -0.43
CA VAL A 38 -23.24 5.38 -0.74
C VAL A 38 -22.67 6.66 -0.11
N LEU A 39 -22.10 6.58 1.09
CA LEU A 39 -21.40 7.72 1.71
C LEU A 39 -20.09 8.03 0.96
N GLY A 40 -19.38 6.99 0.50
CA GLY A 40 -18.18 7.10 -0.32
C GLY A 40 -18.45 7.78 -1.67
N THR A 41 -19.54 7.41 -2.35
CA THR A 41 -19.93 8.04 -3.62
C THR A 41 -20.38 9.49 -3.41
N TRP A 42 -21.03 9.81 -2.29
CA TRP A 42 -21.43 11.19 -1.96
C TRP A 42 -20.24 12.08 -1.57
N LEU A 43 -19.25 11.54 -0.85
CA LEU A 43 -17.99 12.22 -0.54
C LEU A 43 -17.10 12.38 -1.78
N ALA A 44 -16.99 11.35 -2.61
CA ALA A 44 -16.25 11.40 -3.87
C ALA A 44 -16.85 12.46 -4.79
N ASN A 45 -18.16 12.46 -5.05
CA ASN A 45 -18.76 13.48 -5.92
C ASN A 45 -18.68 14.92 -5.36
N ARG A 46 -18.46 15.09 -4.05
CA ARG A 46 -18.29 16.41 -3.42
C ARG A 46 -16.85 16.91 -3.42
N TRP A 47 -15.87 16.01 -3.40
CA TRP A 47 -14.44 16.30 -3.22
C TRP A 47 -13.58 15.97 -4.44
N MET A 48 -14.18 15.62 -5.58
CA MET A 48 -13.45 15.22 -6.78
C MET A 48 -13.48 16.30 -7.88
N PRO A 49 -12.80 17.45 -7.68
CA PRO A 49 -12.17 18.18 -8.77
C PRO A 49 -10.64 17.94 -8.82
N PHE A 50 -10.15 16.83 -8.26
CA PHE A 50 -8.72 16.50 -8.18
C PHE A 50 -8.18 15.66 -9.36
N LEU A 51 -9.02 15.09 -10.23
CA LEU A 51 -8.57 14.25 -11.33
C LEU A 51 -8.02 15.08 -12.52
N GLY A 52 -6.86 15.67 -12.29
CA GLY A 52 -5.94 16.20 -13.29
C GLY A 52 -4.55 15.60 -13.15
N ARG A 53 -4.42 14.36 -12.67
CA ARG A 53 -3.15 13.63 -12.58
C ARG A 53 -3.13 12.47 -13.57
N ASN A 54 -2.03 12.34 -14.29
CA ASN A 54 -1.78 11.20 -15.18
C ASN A 54 -1.57 9.96 -14.31
N PHE A 55 -2.55 9.07 -14.27
CA PHE A 55 -2.40 7.78 -13.58
C PHE A 55 -1.78 6.78 -14.57
N GLU A 56 -0.52 6.42 -14.35
CA GLU A 56 0.13 5.35 -15.09
C GLU A 56 -0.03 4.03 -14.33
N PHE A 57 -0.91 3.15 -14.82
CA PHE A 57 -1.06 1.80 -14.29
C PHE A 57 -0.10 0.87 -15.03
N ALA A 58 0.95 0.37 -14.36
CA ALA A 58 1.91 -0.57 -14.93
C ALA A 58 2.26 -1.66 -13.90
N GLU A 59 2.22 -2.94 -14.32
CA GLU A 59 2.62 -4.07 -13.46
C GLU A 59 4.12 -4.02 -13.11
N HIS A 60 4.92 -3.46 -14.01
CA HIS A 60 6.36 -3.20 -13.84
C HIS A 60 6.67 -1.79 -14.37
N TYR A 61 7.19 -0.92 -13.52
CA TYR A 61 7.67 0.41 -13.94
C TYR A 61 9.19 0.43 -13.83
N HIS A 62 9.85 0.57 -14.97
CA HIS A 62 11.29 0.81 -15.08
C HIS A 62 11.50 2.19 -15.69
N LEU A 63 12.02 3.12 -14.89
CA LEU A 63 12.51 4.40 -15.42
C LEU A 63 13.98 4.23 -15.78
N ALA A 64 14.26 4.08 -17.08
CA ALA A 64 15.62 4.00 -17.59
C ALA A 64 16.41 5.30 -17.29
N GLU A 65 17.73 5.16 -17.13
CA GLU A 65 18.67 6.24 -16.77
C GLU A 65 18.61 7.46 -17.70
N ASP A 66 18.13 7.31 -18.94
CA ASP A 66 18.12 8.35 -19.97
C ASP A 66 16.86 9.24 -19.98
N ARG A 67 15.92 9.01 -19.06
CA ARG A 67 14.64 9.71 -19.01
C ARG A 67 14.45 10.44 -17.68
N THR A 68 14.27 11.76 -17.77
CA THR A 68 13.72 12.57 -16.68
C THR A 68 12.20 12.51 -16.77
N SER A 69 11.55 11.95 -15.75
CA SER A 69 10.09 12.04 -15.62
C SER A 69 9.75 13.29 -14.83
N HIS A 70 9.08 14.24 -15.49
CA HIS A 70 8.63 15.48 -14.88
C HIS A 70 7.21 15.31 -14.32
N GLY A 71 7.04 15.71 -13.06
CA GLY A 71 5.77 15.65 -12.33
C GLY A 71 5.63 14.44 -11.41
N ASP A 72 4.60 14.48 -10.58
CA ASP A 72 4.38 13.46 -9.55
C ASP A 72 4.08 12.10 -10.17
N ALA A 73 4.83 11.11 -9.75
CA ALA A 73 4.73 9.74 -10.19
C ALA A 73 3.90 8.95 -9.19
N PHE A 74 2.83 8.33 -9.67
CA PHE A 74 1.98 7.51 -8.83
C PHE A 74 1.88 6.10 -9.42
N PHE A 75 2.45 5.12 -8.72
CA PHE A 75 2.58 3.74 -9.20
C PHE A 75 1.94 2.72 -8.26
N PHE A 76 1.24 1.78 -8.87
CA PHE A 76 0.76 0.56 -8.22
C PHE A 76 1.28 -0.63 -9.02
N GLY A 77 2.19 -1.42 -8.44
CA GLY A 77 2.85 -2.53 -9.13
C GLY A 77 3.55 -3.47 -8.15
N GLN A 78 4.13 -4.57 -8.63
CA GLN A 78 4.87 -5.49 -7.76
C GLN A 78 6.28 -4.96 -7.49
N ASP A 79 7.05 -4.70 -8.55
CA ASP A 79 8.42 -4.24 -8.46
C ASP A 79 8.60 -2.95 -9.28
N VAL A 80 9.25 -1.95 -8.69
CA VAL A 80 9.62 -0.72 -9.37
C VAL A 80 11.11 -0.46 -9.20
N VAL A 81 11.76 -0.13 -10.31
CA VAL A 81 13.17 0.24 -10.35
C VAL A 81 13.27 1.62 -11.00
N LEU A 82 13.88 2.56 -10.27
CA LEU A 82 14.12 3.92 -10.71
C LEU A 82 15.62 4.14 -10.90
N ASP A 83 16.08 4.06 -12.15
CA ASP A 83 17.49 4.30 -12.51
C ASP A 83 17.72 5.75 -12.96
N GLY A 84 16.70 6.42 -13.51
CA GLY A 84 16.74 7.81 -13.97
C GLY A 84 16.49 8.89 -12.92
N VAL A 85 16.17 10.10 -13.39
CA VAL A 85 15.82 11.24 -12.52
C VAL A 85 14.30 11.44 -12.50
N LEU A 86 13.72 11.47 -11.30
CA LEU A 86 12.33 11.86 -11.10
C LEU A 86 12.27 13.30 -10.58
N ASP A 87 11.79 14.21 -11.42
CA ASP A 87 11.59 15.61 -11.07
C ASP A 87 10.16 15.81 -10.53
N GLY A 88 9.94 15.36 -9.30
CA GLY A 88 8.64 15.38 -8.61
C GLY A 88 8.58 14.37 -7.46
N ASP A 89 7.37 14.20 -6.92
CA ASP A 89 7.12 13.26 -5.81
C ASP A 89 6.88 11.84 -6.34
N LEU A 90 7.37 10.84 -5.62
CA LEU A 90 7.07 9.42 -5.86
C LEU A 90 6.08 8.91 -4.83
N SER A 91 4.91 8.48 -5.26
CA SER A 91 3.97 7.74 -4.43
C SER A 91 3.76 6.36 -5.01
N MET A 92 4.21 5.32 -4.30
CA MET A 92 4.12 3.95 -4.75
C MET A 92 3.50 3.04 -3.70
N MET A 93 2.73 2.06 -4.15
CA MET A 93 2.37 0.90 -3.33
C MET A 93 2.65 -0.39 -4.10
N GLY A 94 3.39 -1.31 -3.47
CA GLY A 94 3.88 -2.52 -4.15
C GLY A 94 4.64 -3.49 -3.24
N GLU A 95 5.36 -4.44 -3.83
CA GLU A 95 6.21 -5.37 -3.07
C GLU A 95 7.61 -4.79 -2.84
N LYS A 96 8.26 -4.32 -3.91
CA LYS A 96 9.64 -3.82 -3.86
C LYS A 96 9.82 -2.50 -4.59
N LEU A 97 10.56 -1.59 -3.97
CA LEU A 97 11.06 -0.36 -4.59
C LEU A 97 12.59 -0.31 -4.51
N GLU A 98 13.23 -0.15 -5.66
CA GLU A 98 14.67 0.07 -5.78
C GLU A 98 14.94 1.43 -6.44
N VAL A 99 15.60 2.33 -5.71
CA VAL A 99 15.94 3.68 -6.17
C VAL A 99 17.44 3.77 -6.39
N ASN A 100 17.85 3.73 -7.65
CA ASN A 100 19.25 3.83 -8.08
C ASN A 100 19.60 5.26 -8.53
N GLY A 101 18.62 5.99 -9.09
CA GLY A 101 18.78 7.35 -9.58
C GLY A 101 18.48 8.44 -8.56
N THR A 102 18.04 9.60 -9.03
CA THR A 102 17.74 10.77 -8.19
C THR A 102 16.24 11.06 -8.18
N ILE A 103 15.67 11.30 -7.00
CA ILE A 103 14.30 11.78 -6.82
C ILE A 103 14.39 13.18 -6.22
N GLU A 104 13.91 14.18 -6.94
CA GLU A 104 13.98 15.58 -6.51
C GLU A 104 12.95 15.94 -5.41
N GLY A 105 11.85 15.19 -5.33
CA GLY A 105 10.77 15.39 -4.37
C GLY A 105 10.70 14.35 -3.26
N ASP A 106 9.50 14.20 -2.70
CA ASP A 106 9.22 13.30 -1.59
C ASP A 106 8.93 11.87 -2.07
N VAL A 107 9.27 10.88 -1.25
CA VAL A 107 8.99 9.46 -1.51
C VAL A 107 8.04 8.91 -0.46
N VAL A 108 6.87 8.44 -0.90
CA VAL A 108 5.93 7.70 -0.10
C VAL A 108 5.82 6.28 -0.67
N PHE A 109 6.33 5.30 0.06
CA PHE A 109 6.28 3.90 -0.34
C PHE A 109 5.59 3.03 0.70
N LEU A 110 4.54 2.33 0.27
CA LEU A 110 3.86 1.31 1.06
C LEU A 110 4.12 -0.06 0.42
N GLY A 111 4.94 -0.88 1.04
CA GLY A 111 5.28 -2.18 0.46
C GLY A 111 6.08 -3.10 1.35
N ALA A 112 6.66 -4.16 0.81
CA ALA A 112 7.45 -5.09 1.61
C ALA A 112 8.88 -4.56 1.81
N ARG A 113 9.56 -4.14 0.73
CA ARG A 113 10.99 -3.85 0.77
C ARG A 113 11.38 -2.59 0.00
N LEU A 114 12.05 -1.66 0.68
CA LEU A 114 12.68 -0.49 0.08
C LEU A 114 14.20 -0.65 0.07
N ARG A 115 14.82 -0.41 -1.08
CA ARG A 115 16.27 -0.23 -1.19
C ARG A 115 16.59 1.10 -1.88
N ASN A 116 17.21 2.01 -1.16
CA ASN A 116 17.66 3.29 -1.69
C ASN A 116 19.18 3.29 -1.85
N ILE A 117 19.67 3.36 -3.08
CA ILE A 117 21.11 3.49 -3.42
C ILE A 117 21.44 4.91 -3.89
N GLY A 118 20.49 5.56 -4.56
CA GLY A 118 20.65 6.87 -5.16
C GLY A 118 20.42 8.03 -4.17
N THR A 119 19.82 9.11 -4.67
CA THR A 119 19.58 10.33 -3.88
C THR A 119 18.10 10.69 -3.85
N ILE A 120 17.58 10.99 -2.66
CA ILE A 120 16.25 11.55 -2.45
C ILE A 120 16.45 12.94 -1.86
N ASN A 121 16.05 13.99 -2.61
CA ASN A 121 16.20 15.39 -2.20
C ASN A 121 15.03 15.90 -1.33
N GLY A 122 14.05 15.04 -1.03
CA GLY A 122 12.92 15.31 -0.14
C GLY A 122 12.86 14.34 1.04
N ASP A 123 11.66 14.16 1.58
CA ASP A 123 11.39 13.27 2.70
C ASP A 123 11.13 11.83 2.21
N LEU A 124 11.55 10.84 3.01
CA LEU A 124 11.30 9.43 2.75
C LEU A 124 10.33 8.86 3.79
N ARG A 125 9.10 8.56 3.38
CA ARG A 125 8.11 7.85 4.19
C ARG A 125 7.94 6.42 3.69
N PHE A 126 8.30 5.47 4.54
CA PHE A 126 8.20 4.04 4.25
C PHE A 126 7.37 3.31 5.30
N THR A 127 6.42 2.52 4.81
CA THR A 127 5.68 1.55 5.63
C THR A 127 5.83 0.16 5.04
N GLY A 128 6.44 -0.78 5.77
CA GLY A 128 6.70 -2.12 5.24
C GLY A 128 7.47 -3.09 6.12
N GLU A 129 8.06 -4.13 5.53
CA GLU A 129 8.89 -5.10 6.27
C GLU A 129 10.30 -4.53 6.49
N ARG A 130 11.01 -4.21 5.40
CA ARG A 130 12.43 -3.85 5.45
C ARG A 130 12.72 -2.59 4.64
N CYS A 131 13.41 -1.63 5.26
CA CYS A 131 14.01 -0.48 4.59
C CYS A 131 15.54 -0.54 4.69
N ARG A 132 16.21 -0.40 3.54
CA ARG A 132 17.67 -0.30 3.46
C ARG A 132 18.07 0.99 2.75
N ILE A 133 18.79 1.86 3.46
CA ILE A 133 19.31 3.13 2.94
C ILE A 133 20.82 2.99 2.76
N GLU A 134 21.25 2.93 1.50
CA GLU A 134 22.65 2.91 1.05
C GLU A 134 23.08 4.27 0.46
N GLY A 135 22.12 5.07 0.01
CA GLY A 135 22.31 6.37 -0.61
C GLY A 135 22.08 7.56 0.31
N THR A 136 21.71 8.70 -0.26
CA THR A 136 21.48 9.95 0.48
C THR A 136 20.00 10.31 0.51
N VAL A 137 19.50 10.67 1.69
CA VAL A 137 18.21 11.31 1.91
C VAL A 137 18.48 12.67 2.54
N THR A 138 18.13 13.76 1.85
CA THR A 138 18.40 15.11 2.35
C THR A 138 17.32 15.59 3.33
N GLY A 139 16.10 15.08 3.21
CA GLY A 139 14.99 15.37 4.12
C GLY A 139 14.93 14.43 5.32
N ASP A 140 13.74 14.38 5.92
CA ASP A 140 13.42 13.52 7.05
C ASP A 140 13.06 12.09 6.58
N VAL A 141 13.29 11.10 7.45
CA VAL A 141 12.95 9.70 7.20
C VAL A 141 11.91 9.25 8.22
N ASP A 142 10.72 8.90 7.74
CA ASP A 142 9.66 8.27 8.51
C ASP A 142 9.61 6.78 8.17
N PHE A 143 10.08 5.92 9.08
CA PHE A 143 10.05 4.47 8.93
C PHE A 143 9.02 3.84 9.86
N THR A 144 8.14 3.01 9.31
CA THR A 144 7.28 2.10 10.08
C THR A 144 7.40 0.69 9.51
N GLY A 145 7.95 -0.25 10.27
CA GLY A 145 8.16 -1.60 9.76
C GLY A 145 8.87 -2.57 10.69
N GLU A 146 9.37 -3.69 10.17
CA GLU A 146 10.09 -4.67 10.98
C GLU A 146 11.56 -4.25 11.16
N GLU A 147 12.25 -3.95 10.06
CA GLU A 147 13.70 -3.73 10.04
C GLU A 147 14.11 -2.49 9.24
N LEU A 148 14.83 -1.57 9.89
CA LEU A 148 15.49 -0.43 9.25
C LEU A 148 17.01 -0.59 9.31
N ILE A 149 17.65 -0.51 8.15
CA ILE A 149 19.12 -0.56 8.03
C ILE A 149 19.61 0.69 7.30
N ILE A 150 20.44 1.48 7.97
CA ILE A 150 21.24 2.52 7.34
C ILE A 150 22.64 1.94 7.12
N ALA A 151 22.99 1.71 5.85
CA ALA A 151 24.27 1.12 5.48
C ALA A 151 25.42 2.13 5.63
N PRO A 152 26.71 1.71 5.54
CA PRO A 152 27.85 2.60 5.75
C PRO A 152 27.95 3.81 4.82
N GLY A 153 27.37 3.72 3.62
CA GLY A 153 27.26 4.84 2.67
C GLY A 153 25.99 5.68 2.84
N GLY A 154 25.06 5.22 3.69
CA GLY A 154 23.79 5.87 3.94
C GLY A 154 23.97 7.20 4.67
N LEU A 155 23.42 8.27 4.10
CA LEU A 155 23.39 9.60 4.70
C LEU A 155 21.94 10.06 4.82
N VAL A 156 21.51 10.39 6.03
CA VAL A 156 20.24 11.06 6.29
C VAL A 156 20.57 12.43 6.87
N GLN A 157 20.30 13.50 6.13
CA GLN A 157 20.62 14.86 6.59
C GLN A 157 19.55 15.41 7.55
N GLY A 158 18.30 14.98 7.37
CA GLY A 158 17.21 15.33 8.27
C GLY A 158 17.14 14.44 9.51
N ASN A 159 15.96 14.45 10.13
CA ASN A 159 15.60 13.63 11.27
C ASN A 159 15.18 12.24 10.83
N LEU A 160 15.38 11.27 11.72
CA LEU A 160 14.94 9.89 11.52
C LEU A 160 13.90 9.56 12.59
N GLU A 161 12.66 9.37 12.15
CA GLU A 161 11.58 8.82 12.96
C GLU A 161 11.39 7.34 12.60
N MET A 162 11.47 6.45 13.59
CA MET A 162 11.31 5.01 13.35
C MET A 162 10.35 4.36 14.34
N LEU A 163 9.51 3.47 13.82
CA LEU A 163 8.73 2.52 14.59
C LEU A 163 8.98 1.14 14.01
N GLY A 164 9.63 0.27 14.76
CA GLY A 164 9.84 -1.09 14.31
C GLY A 164 10.42 -2.04 15.33
N ASP A 165 10.90 -3.18 14.87
CA ASP A 165 11.46 -4.20 15.76
C ASP A 165 12.98 -4.05 15.83
N THR A 166 13.64 -3.92 14.67
CA THR A 166 15.10 -3.86 14.55
C THR A 166 15.57 -2.60 13.84
N PHE A 167 16.55 -1.91 14.43
CA PHE A 167 17.25 -0.79 13.82
C PHE A 167 18.76 -1.04 13.82
N THR A 168 19.37 -0.97 12.65
CA THR A 168 20.82 -1.06 12.47
C THR A 168 21.31 0.21 11.78
N ASN A 169 22.19 0.96 12.44
CA ASN A 169 22.82 2.15 11.88
C ASN A 169 24.32 1.96 11.73
N GLU A 170 24.79 1.89 10.49
CA GLU A 170 26.21 1.88 10.12
C GLU A 170 26.61 3.16 9.37
N GLY A 171 25.65 4.02 9.02
CA GLY A 171 25.84 5.25 8.26
C GLY A 171 25.81 6.51 9.11
N THR A 172 25.47 7.63 8.48
CA THR A 172 25.40 8.96 9.12
C THR A 172 23.98 9.48 9.13
N VAL A 173 23.52 9.92 10.30
CA VAL A 173 22.29 10.70 10.45
C VAL A 173 22.70 12.04 11.06
N GLU A 174 22.54 13.13 10.31
CA GLU A 174 22.94 14.48 10.77
C GLU A 174 21.90 15.08 11.73
N GLY A 175 20.62 14.73 11.56
CA GLY A 175 19.53 15.16 12.43
C GLY A 175 19.33 14.30 13.68
N SER A 176 18.15 14.41 14.27
CA SER A 176 17.78 13.65 15.48
C SER A 176 17.23 12.28 15.12
N ILE A 177 17.58 11.26 15.91
CA ILE A 177 16.99 9.92 15.80
C ILE A 177 15.94 9.76 16.91
N ASN A 178 14.68 9.62 16.53
CA ASN A 178 13.55 9.36 17.42
C ASN A 178 12.90 8.03 17.02
N GLY A 179 12.60 7.17 18.00
CA GLY A 179 11.85 5.97 17.67
C GLY A 179 11.71 4.97 18.80
N ALA A 180 10.87 3.98 18.55
CA ALA A 180 10.66 2.85 19.44
C ALA A 180 11.02 1.56 18.70
N THR A 181 11.92 0.77 19.33
CA THR A 181 12.27 -0.57 18.87
C THR A 181 11.72 -1.61 19.85
N THR A 182 10.97 -2.59 19.37
CA THR A 182 10.49 -3.72 20.19
C THR A 182 11.50 -4.85 20.13
N GLN A 183 12.59 -4.74 20.90
CA GLN A 183 13.67 -5.72 20.93
C GLN A 183 13.27 -7.04 21.59
#